data_AF-A0A1V4QHU6-F1
#
_entry.id   AF-A0A1V4QHU6-F1
#
_cell.length_a   1.000
_cell.length_b   1.000
_cell.length_c   1.000
_cell.angle_alpha   90.00
_cell.angle_beta   90.00
_cell.angle_gamma   90.00
#
_symmetry.space_group_name_H-M   'P 1'
#
loop_
_entity.id
_entity.type
_entity.pdbx_description
1 polymer ?
#
loop_
_entity_poly.entity_id
_entity_poly.type
_entity_poly.pdbx_seq_one_letter_code
_entity_poly.pdbx_strand_id
1 'polypeptide(L)'
;MKEKGFTLIEIMVVIVIIGILSALAIPNYQALKTRAKEASVKSNMHTLQMSVEDFCVRCVGLYPGDLNTTIIEANPAYTGSEPNICVADAYTPPYGNLSILPDAVKNPFSSNYDALKDGLPDLSTDQPGTVGYQASNTLGDDPLSGNPWHEAPTGSAIMYRIAGLGAKGIILIVSQVGIK
;
A
#
# COMPACT_ATOMS: atom_id res chain seq x y z
N MET A 1 -21.40 37.92 45.46
CA MET A 1 -20.92 36.56 45.13
C MET A 1 -19.42 36.52 45.42
N LYS A 2 -18.92 35.57 46.22
CA LYS A 2 -17.47 35.43 46.47
C LYS A 2 -16.86 34.58 45.36
N GLU A 3 -16.14 35.21 44.44
CA GLU A 3 -15.32 34.48 43.49
C GLU A 3 -14.10 33.91 44.23
N LYS A 4 -13.99 32.58 44.28
CA LYS A 4 -12.77 31.90 44.71
C LYS A 4 -11.81 31.92 43.52
N GLY A 5 -10.80 32.79 43.58
CA GLY A 5 -9.70 32.78 42.61
C GLY A 5 -8.81 31.55 42.80
N PHE A 6 -8.36 30.96 41.70
CA PHE A 6 -7.36 29.89 41.69
C PHE A 6 -6.02 30.39 42.26
N THR A 7 -5.32 29.52 42.98
CA THR A 7 -4.00 29.86 43.50
C THR A 7 -2.92 29.63 42.43
N LEU A 8 -1.88 30.48 42.41
CA LEU A 8 -0.72 30.29 41.54
C LEU A 8 -0.03 28.94 41.79
N ILE A 9 -0.02 28.49 43.06
CA ILE A 9 0.58 27.22 43.44
C ILE A 9 -0.21 26.01 42.90
N GLU A 10 -1.53 26.09 42.81
CA GLU A 10 -2.36 25.06 42.15
C GLU A 10 -1.95 24.88 40.70
N ILE A 11 -1.80 25.98 39.96
CA ILE A 11 -1.43 25.90 38.56
C ILE A 11 0.02 25.41 38.40
N MET A 12 0.94 25.76 39.30
CA MET A 12 2.32 25.26 39.27
C MET A 12 2.43 23.75 39.50
N VAL A 13 1.72 23.19 40.48
CA VAL A 13 1.76 21.74 40.73
C VAL A 13 1.13 20.98 39.56
N VAL A 14 0.05 21.51 38.98
CA VAL A 14 -0.64 20.88 37.85
C VAL A 14 0.27 20.82 36.61
N ILE A 15 0.95 21.91 36.25
CA ILE A 15 1.87 21.90 35.09
C ILE A 15 3.07 20.98 35.31
N VAL A 16 3.57 20.83 36.55
CA VAL A 16 4.66 19.90 36.86
C VAL A 16 4.20 18.46 36.65
N ILE A 17 3.02 18.09 37.15
CA ILE A 17 2.47 16.74 36.98
C ILE A 17 2.20 16.46 35.49
N ILE A 18 1.56 17.39 34.76
CA ILE A 18 1.33 17.25 33.31
C ILE A 18 2.66 17.15 32.55
N GLY A 19 3.70 17.88 32.97
CA GLY A 19 5.04 17.82 32.39
C GLY A 19 5.68 16.45 32.53
N ILE A 20 5.64 15.84 33.72
CA ILE A 20 6.16 14.49 33.98
C ILE A 20 5.41 13.44 33.15
N LEU A 21 4.07 13.50 33.14
CA LEU A 21 3.25 12.57 32.37
C LEU A 21 3.50 12.71 30.86
N SER A 22 3.60 13.93 30.35
CA SER A 22 3.84 14.21 28.93
C SER A 22 5.23 13.72 28.49
N ALA A 23 6.26 13.88 29.33
CA ALA A 23 7.61 13.44 29.03
C ALA A 23 7.69 11.92 28.76
N LEU A 24 6.91 11.12 29.50
CA LEU A 24 6.85 9.66 29.29
C LEU A 24 5.89 9.27 28.16
N ALA A 25 4.77 9.99 28.02
CA ALA A 25 3.71 9.64 27.07
C ALA A 25 4.09 9.93 25.61
N ILE A 26 4.75 11.06 25.34
CA ILE A 26 5.09 11.51 23.98
C ILE A 26 5.92 10.47 23.20
N PRO A 27 7.07 9.97 23.69
CA PRO A 27 7.89 9.03 22.92
C PRO A 27 7.15 7.70 22.64
N ASN A 28 6.38 7.20 23.61
CA ASN A 28 5.58 5.99 23.44
C ASN A 28 4.49 6.19 22.38
N TYR A 29 3.78 7.32 22.44
CA TYR A 29 2.74 7.66 21.47
C TYR A 29 3.27 7.74 20.04
N GLN A 30 4.46 8.32 19.83
CA GLN A 30 5.08 8.38 18.50
C GLN A 30 5.43 6.99 17.97
N ALA A 31 5.98 6.11 18.82
CA ALA A 31 6.27 4.72 18.43
C ALA A 31 4.99 3.94 18.07
N LEU A 32 3.90 4.13 18.84
CA LEU A 32 2.60 3.52 18.56
C LEU A 32 2.02 3.98 17.22
N LYS A 33 2.09 5.28 16.91
CA LYS A 33 1.67 5.79 15.60
C LYS A 33 2.44 5.15 14.46
N THR A 34 3.77 5.06 14.57
CA THR A 34 4.60 4.44 13.51
C THR A 34 4.23 2.98 13.29
N ARG A 35 4.01 2.21 14.37
CA ARG A 35 3.55 0.82 14.27
C ARG A 35 2.16 0.70 13.64
N ALA A 36 1.25 1.61 13.97
CA ALA A 36 -0.08 1.64 13.36
C ALA A 36 0.00 1.94 11.84
N LYS A 37 0.88 2.86 11.43
CA LYS A 37 1.14 3.14 10.01
C LYS A 37 1.75 1.93 9.30
N GLU A 38 2.74 1.28 9.89
CA GLU A 38 3.33 0.04 9.34
C GLU A 38 2.29 -1.09 9.19
N ALA A 39 1.39 -1.25 10.17
CA ALA A 39 0.29 -2.21 10.08
C ALA A 39 -0.67 -1.86 8.92
N SER A 40 -0.95 -0.57 8.70
CA SER A 40 -1.75 -0.12 7.56
C SER A 40 -1.07 -0.40 6.22
N VAL A 41 0.26 -0.27 6.11
CA VAL A 41 0.99 -0.65 4.88
C VAL A 41 0.80 -2.14 4.61
N LYS A 42 0.99 -2.98 5.62
CA LYS A 42 0.78 -4.43 5.46
C LYS A 42 -0.67 -4.77 5.08
N SER A 43 -1.63 -4.05 5.64
CA SER A 43 -3.04 -4.18 5.26
C SER A 43 -3.26 -3.81 3.79
N ASN A 44 -2.70 -2.70 3.32
CA ASN A 44 -2.80 -2.27 1.92
C ASN A 44 -2.19 -3.31 0.98
N MET A 45 -1.03 -3.86 1.34
CA MET A 45 -0.38 -4.94 0.59
C MET A 45 -1.25 -6.20 0.50
N HIS A 46 -1.90 -6.60 1.59
CA HIS A 46 -2.82 -7.73 1.60
C HIS A 46 -4.06 -7.46 0.76
N THR A 47 -4.62 -6.24 0.83
CA THR A 47 -5.73 -5.82 -0.03
C THR A 47 -5.35 -5.94 -1.50
N LEU A 48 -4.16 -5.45 -1.86
CA LEU A 48 -3.65 -5.57 -3.22
C LEU A 48 -3.49 -7.02 -3.67
N GLN A 49 -2.96 -7.88 -2.79
CA GLN A 49 -2.85 -9.30 -3.06
C GLN A 49 -4.22 -9.93 -3.34
N MET A 50 -5.24 -9.64 -2.53
CA MET A 50 -6.58 -10.16 -2.77
C MET A 50 -7.16 -9.70 -4.11
N SER A 51 -6.94 -8.43 -4.49
CA SER A 51 -7.37 -7.91 -5.80
C SER A 51 -6.66 -8.58 -6.97
N VAL A 52 -5.36 -8.87 -6.84
CA VAL A 52 -4.57 -9.61 -7.84
C VAL A 52 -5.05 -11.07 -7.96
N GLU A 53 -5.37 -11.73 -6.85
CA GLU A 53 -5.93 -13.09 -6.89
C GLU A 53 -7.36 -13.11 -7.45
N ASP A 54 -8.21 -12.12 -7.14
CA ASP A 54 -9.54 -12.00 -7.75
C ASP A 54 -9.44 -11.78 -9.27
N PHE A 55 -8.48 -10.97 -9.72
CA PHE A 55 -8.18 -10.81 -11.14
C PHE A 55 -7.82 -12.16 -11.77
N CYS A 56 -6.91 -12.92 -11.15
CA CYS A 56 -6.50 -14.24 -11.63
C CYS A 56 -7.67 -15.21 -11.82
N VAL A 57 -8.60 -15.24 -10.87
CA VAL A 57 -9.81 -16.08 -10.96
C VAL A 57 -10.68 -15.68 -12.15
N ARG A 58 -10.79 -14.38 -12.44
CA ARG A 58 -11.60 -13.86 -13.57
C ARG A 58 -10.92 -13.99 -14.92
N CYS A 59 -9.59 -14.05 -14.93
CA CYS A 59 -8.77 -14.16 -16.13
C CYS A 59 -8.24 -15.58 -16.37
N VAL A 60 -8.91 -16.61 -15.85
CA VAL A 60 -8.59 -18.03 -16.14
C VAL A 60 -7.14 -18.39 -15.75
N GLY A 61 -6.71 -17.97 -14.56
CA GLY A 61 -5.37 -18.30 -14.03
C GLY A 61 -4.27 -17.29 -14.40
N LEU A 62 -4.64 -16.21 -15.11
CA LEU A 62 -3.71 -15.21 -15.60
C LEU A 62 -3.59 -14.03 -14.62
N TYR A 63 -2.36 -13.71 -14.22
CA TYR A 63 -2.09 -12.55 -13.38
C TYR A 63 -1.97 -11.26 -14.21
N PRO A 64 -2.26 -10.10 -13.62
CA PRO A 64 -2.13 -8.80 -14.28
C PRO A 64 -0.65 -8.47 -14.53
N GLY A 65 -0.32 -7.83 -15.65
CA GLY A 65 1.07 -7.45 -15.96
C GLY A 65 1.54 -6.26 -15.13
N ASP A 66 0.63 -5.33 -14.90
CA ASP A 66 0.79 -4.11 -14.11
C ASP A 66 -0.51 -3.81 -13.37
N LEU A 67 -0.55 -2.71 -12.61
CA LEU A 67 -1.77 -2.33 -11.88
C LEU A 67 -2.88 -1.77 -12.79
N ASN A 68 -2.59 -1.41 -14.03
CA ASN A 68 -3.52 -0.79 -14.96
C ASN A 68 -4.22 -1.80 -15.87
N THR A 69 -3.69 -3.02 -15.92
CA THR A 69 -4.18 -4.12 -16.71
C THR A 69 -5.65 -4.39 -16.40
N THR A 70 -6.46 -4.40 -17.44
CA THR A 70 -7.90 -4.67 -17.35
C THR A 70 -8.18 -6.16 -17.53
N ILE A 71 -9.28 -6.65 -16.96
CA ILE A 71 -9.68 -8.04 -17.17
C ILE A 71 -10.00 -8.33 -18.64
N ILE A 72 -10.50 -7.34 -19.39
CA ILE A 72 -10.84 -7.50 -20.81
C ILE A 72 -9.58 -7.68 -21.66
N GLU A 73 -8.53 -6.95 -21.35
CA GLU A 73 -7.23 -7.12 -22.02
C GLU A 73 -6.65 -8.52 -21.77
N ALA A 74 -6.78 -9.05 -20.54
CA ALA A 74 -6.26 -10.37 -20.19
C ALA A 74 -7.19 -11.54 -20.58
N ASN A 75 -8.50 -11.33 -20.59
CA ASN A 75 -9.53 -12.31 -20.94
C ASN A 75 -10.62 -11.66 -21.81
N PRO A 76 -10.45 -11.64 -23.14
CA PRO A 76 -11.41 -11.02 -24.07
C PRO A 76 -12.81 -11.67 -24.06
N ALA A 77 -12.94 -12.88 -23.50
CA ALA A 77 -14.22 -13.57 -23.36
C ALA A 77 -15.00 -13.14 -22.10
N TYR A 78 -14.42 -12.30 -21.24
CA TYR A 78 -15.07 -11.79 -20.04
C TYR A 78 -16.17 -10.79 -20.41
N THR A 79 -17.38 -10.99 -19.89
CA THR A 79 -18.58 -10.19 -20.21
C THR A 79 -19.05 -9.28 -19.07
N GLY A 80 -18.28 -9.16 -17.98
CA GLY A 80 -18.59 -8.26 -16.88
C GLY A 80 -18.20 -6.80 -17.19
N SER A 81 -18.77 -5.84 -16.45
CA SER A 81 -18.36 -4.43 -16.54
C SER A 81 -16.88 -4.28 -16.17
N GLU A 82 -16.07 -3.74 -17.07
CA GLU A 82 -14.60 -3.72 -17.10
C GLU A 82 -13.94 -3.47 -15.72
N PRO A 83 -13.55 -4.50 -14.95
CA PRO A 83 -12.92 -4.30 -13.66
C PRO A 83 -11.40 -4.20 -13.85
N ASN A 84 -10.83 -3.08 -13.45
CA ASN A 84 -9.39 -2.83 -13.47
C ASN A 84 -8.84 -3.02 -12.06
N ILE A 85 -7.58 -3.44 -11.92
CA ILE A 85 -6.99 -3.56 -10.58
C ILE A 85 -6.89 -2.19 -9.95
N CYS A 86 -6.24 -1.24 -10.61
CA CYS A 86 -6.31 0.18 -10.30
C CYS A 86 -6.56 1.00 -11.58
N VAL A 87 -6.94 2.27 -11.40
CA VAL A 87 -7.10 3.21 -12.51
C VAL A 87 -5.79 3.99 -12.65
N ALA A 88 -5.08 3.80 -13.76
CA ALA A 88 -3.78 4.39 -14.10
C ALA A 88 -3.67 5.91 -13.90
N ASP A 89 -4.82 6.60 -13.87
CA ASP A 89 -4.88 8.05 -13.89
C ASP A 89 -5.25 8.64 -12.52
N ALA A 90 -5.53 7.80 -11.52
CA ALA A 90 -5.93 8.21 -10.18
C ALA A 90 -5.09 7.46 -9.14
N TYR A 91 -3.80 7.77 -9.12
CA TYR A 91 -2.91 7.29 -8.05
C TYR A 91 -3.41 7.75 -6.67
N THR A 92 -4.17 8.87 -6.60
CA THR A 92 -4.81 9.34 -5.37
C THR A 92 -6.18 8.66 -5.16
N PRO A 93 -6.35 7.78 -4.15
CA PRO A 93 -7.65 7.21 -3.79
C PRO A 93 -8.68 8.32 -3.42
N PRO A 94 -9.98 8.14 -3.71
CA PRO A 94 -10.67 6.89 -4.01
C PRO A 94 -10.53 6.45 -5.47
N TYR A 95 -10.45 5.14 -5.70
CA TYR A 95 -10.36 4.58 -7.04
C TYR A 95 -11.69 4.75 -7.77
N GLY A 96 -11.65 4.73 -9.11
CA GLY A 96 -12.87 4.79 -9.91
C GLY A 96 -13.85 3.66 -9.56
N ASN A 97 -15.11 3.85 -9.93
CA ASN A 97 -16.22 2.89 -9.74
C ASN A 97 -16.01 1.51 -10.38
N LEU A 98 -14.92 1.34 -11.14
CA LEU A 98 -14.54 0.14 -11.87
C LEU A 98 -13.29 -0.55 -11.27
N SER A 99 -12.76 -0.07 -10.14
CA SER A 99 -11.61 -0.70 -9.50
C SER A 99 -11.99 -1.94 -8.69
N ILE A 100 -11.15 -2.97 -8.74
CA ILE A 100 -11.21 -4.16 -7.89
C ILE A 100 -10.71 -3.83 -6.47
N LEU A 101 -9.96 -2.73 -6.30
CA LEU A 101 -9.50 -2.27 -4.99
C LEU A 101 -10.60 -1.48 -4.27
N PRO A 102 -10.70 -1.60 -2.92
CA PRO A 102 -11.60 -0.77 -2.13
C PRO A 102 -11.07 0.66 -1.99
N ASP A 103 -11.98 1.64 -1.86
CA ASP A 103 -11.69 3.08 -1.68
C ASP A 103 -10.79 3.43 -0.47
N ALA A 104 -10.57 2.47 0.42
CA ALA A 104 -9.85 2.64 1.68
C ALA A 104 -8.32 2.53 1.56
N VAL A 105 -7.78 2.13 0.41
CA VAL A 105 -6.32 1.95 0.25
C VAL A 105 -5.65 3.32 0.08
N LYS A 106 -5.24 3.93 1.19
CA LYS A 106 -4.56 5.23 1.24
C LYS A 106 -3.18 5.12 1.87
N ASN A 107 -2.28 6.05 1.53
CA ASN A 107 -0.94 6.06 2.12
C ASN A 107 -1.03 6.51 3.59
N PRO A 108 -0.59 5.67 4.55
CA PRO A 108 -0.74 5.96 5.98
C PRO A 108 0.28 6.96 6.52
N PHE A 109 1.35 7.26 5.77
CA PHE A 109 2.39 8.20 6.20
C PHE A 109 2.13 9.61 5.70
N SER A 110 1.54 9.76 4.51
CA SER A 110 1.20 11.06 3.94
C SER A 110 -0.02 10.95 3.03
N SER A 111 -1.00 11.84 3.22
CA SER A 111 -2.19 11.91 2.38
C SER A 111 -1.94 12.48 0.98
N ASN A 112 -0.76 13.08 0.76
CA ASN A 112 -0.41 13.74 -0.51
C ASN A 112 0.27 12.78 -1.49
N TYR A 113 0.62 11.58 -1.04
CA TYR A 113 1.26 10.56 -1.86
C TYR A 113 0.39 9.33 -1.93
N ASP A 114 0.57 8.61 -3.01
CA ASP A 114 -0.25 7.47 -3.32
C ASP A 114 0.20 6.24 -2.55
N ALA A 115 -0.75 5.39 -2.23
CA ALA A 115 -0.47 4.12 -1.58
C ALA A 115 0.06 3.09 -2.56
N LEU A 116 -0.27 3.18 -3.83
CA LEU A 116 0.02 2.15 -4.82
C LEU A 116 0.93 2.67 -5.91
N LYS A 117 1.81 1.80 -6.39
CA LYS A 117 2.77 2.08 -7.46
C LYS A 117 2.95 0.81 -8.30
N ASP A 118 3.15 1.01 -9.59
CA ASP A 118 3.64 -0.04 -10.46
C ASP A 118 5.18 -0.18 -10.35
N GLY A 119 5.65 -1.41 -10.24
CA GLY A 119 7.00 -1.76 -9.81
C GLY A 119 7.18 -1.84 -8.28
N LEU A 120 8.33 -2.36 -7.84
CA LEU A 120 8.65 -2.45 -6.41
C LEU A 120 9.01 -1.07 -5.83
N PRO A 121 8.72 -0.82 -4.54
CA PRO A 121 9.13 0.43 -3.90
C PRO A 121 10.65 0.52 -3.78
N ASP A 122 11.20 1.70 -4.08
CA ASP A 122 12.60 2.04 -3.86
C ASP A 122 12.75 3.00 -2.66
N LEU A 123 13.70 2.68 -1.78
CA LEU A 123 14.09 3.48 -0.62
C LEU A 123 14.61 4.88 -0.99
N SER A 124 15.14 5.05 -2.20
CA SER A 124 15.74 6.31 -2.63
C SER A 124 14.75 7.30 -3.25
N THR A 125 13.66 6.80 -3.86
CA THR A 125 12.68 7.62 -4.58
C THR A 125 11.32 7.69 -3.91
N ASP A 126 10.90 6.63 -3.21
CA ASP A 126 9.52 6.49 -2.77
C ASP A 126 9.33 6.87 -1.29
N GLN A 127 8.10 7.26 -0.95
CA GLN A 127 7.76 7.61 0.42
C GLN A 127 7.36 6.37 1.22
N PRO A 128 7.66 6.32 2.53
CA PRO A 128 7.07 5.34 3.41
C PRO A 128 5.54 5.33 3.22
N GLY A 129 4.94 4.15 3.20
CA GLY A 129 3.52 3.99 2.91
C GLY A 129 3.19 3.48 1.50
N THR A 130 4.13 3.60 0.56
CA THR A 130 3.95 3.10 -0.81
C THR A 130 4.02 1.58 -0.85
N VAL A 131 3.09 0.98 -1.59
CA VAL A 131 2.99 -0.44 -1.89
C VAL A 131 3.15 -0.60 -3.38
N GLY A 132 4.13 -1.41 -3.76
CA GLY A 132 4.46 -1.72 -5.14
C GLY A 132 3.99 -3.11 -5.55
N TYR A 133 3.54 -3.21 -6.79
CA TYR A 133 3.26 -4.47 -7.47
C TYR A 133 4.22 -4.64 -8.64
N GLN A 134 4.76 -5.83 -8.81
CA GLN A 134 5.58 -6.14 -9.98
C GLN A 134 5.26 -7.54 -10.47
N ALA A 135 5.08 -7.70 -11.76
CA ALA A 135 4.79 -8.97 -12.40
C ALA A 135 5.87 -9.35 -13.43
N SER A 136 5.95 -10.65 -13.74
CA SER A 136 6.80 -11.20 -14.78
C SER A 136 6.04 -12.25 -15.60
N ASN A 137 6.26 -12.25 -16.90
CA ASN A 137 5.67 -13.19 -17.86
C ASN A 137 6.60 -14.37 -18.22
N THR A 138 7.76 -14.49 -17.54
CA THR A 138 8.75 -15.55 -17.75
C THR A 138 9.03 -16.32 -16.46
N LEU A 139 9.11 -17.66 -16.55
CA LEU A 139 9.29 -18.56 -15.40
C LEU A 139 10.75 -18.51 -14.94
N GLY A 140 10.98 -18.11 -13.68
CA GLY A 140 12.32 -18.20 -13.05
C GLY A 140 13.18 -16.95 -13.17
N ASP A 141 12.68 -15.91 -13.82
CA ASP A 141 13.33 -14.60 -13.86
C ASP A 141 13.04 -13.88 -12.53
N ASP A 142 14.02 -13.87 -11.62
CA ASP A 142 13.97 -12.99 -10.46
C ASP A 142 14.19 -11.54 -10.93
N PRO A 143 13.24 -10.62 -10.74
CA PRO A 143 13.35 -9.23 -11.19
C PRO A 143 14.51 -8.42 -10.58
N LEU A 144 15.34 -9.03 -9.72
CA LEU A 144 16.55 -8.46 -9.13
C LEU A 144 17.86 -9.01 -9.75
N SER A 145 17.80 -9.91 -10.75
CA SER A 145 18.99 -10.52 -11.36
C SER A 145 19.72 -9.65 -12.39
N GLY A 146 19.24 -8.43 -12.66
CA GLY A 146 20.00 -7.39 -13.35
C GLY A 146 20.03 -7.44 -14.89
N ASN A 147 19.15 -8.20 -15.55
CA ASN A 147 18.99 -8.09 -17.01
C ASN A 147 17.91 -7.06 -17.38
N PRO A 148 18.15 -6.16 -18.36
CA PRO A 148 17.21 -5.13 -18.73
C PRO A 148 15.95 -5.74 -19.37
N TRP A 149 14.82 -5.29 -18.82
CA TRP A 149 13.47 -5.59 -19.22
C TRP A 149 13.25 -5.32 -20.70
N HIS A 150 12.86 -6.34 -21.45
CA HIS A 150 11.90 -6.13 -22.51
C HIS A 150 10.54 -6.45 -21.91
N GLU A 151 9.85 -5.41 -21.45
CA GLU A 151 8.41 -5.46 -21.22
C GLU A 151 7.77 -6.08 -22.47
N ALA A 152 7.09 -7.22 -22.33
CA ALA A 152 6.21 -7.65 -23.40
C ALA A 152 5.04 -6.66 -23.41
N PRO A 153 4.74 -6.00 -24.54
CA PRO A 153 3.93 -4.78 -24.54
C PRO A 153 2.47 -4.95 -24.09
N THR A 154 2.00 -6.17 -23.87
CA THR A 154 0.61 -6.49 -23.48
C THR A 154 0.51 -8.01 -23.33
N GLY A 155 0.43 -8.51 -22.09
CA GLY A 155 0.26 -9.94 -21.85
C GLY A 155 0.28 -10.30 -20.38
N SER A 156 -0.51 -11.32 -20.03
CA SER A 156 -0.67 -11.83 -18.68
C SER A 156 0.64 -12.31 -18.04
N ALA A 157 0.81 -11.98 -16.76
CA ALA A 157 1.95 -12.43 -15.96
C ALA A 157 1.77 -13.88 -15.47
N ILE A 158 2.89 -14.54 -15.23
CA ILE A 158 2.99 -15.89 -14.66
C ILE A 158 3.73 -15.91 -13.32
N MET A 159 4.33 -14.79 -12.89
CA MET A 159 4.81 -14.61 -11.52
C MET A 159 4.50 -13.18 -11.10
N TYR A 160 4.25 -12.96 -9.81
CA TYR A 160 4.10 -11.61 -9.27
C TYR A 160 4.69 -11.48 -7.87
N ARG A 161 4.99 -10.24 -7.49
CA ARG A 161 5.52 -9.84 -6.20
C ARG A 161 4.82 -8.58 -5.69
N ILE A 162 4.59 -8.53 -4.38
CA ILE A 162 4.09 -7.33 -3.69
C ILE A 162 5.04 -6.96 -2.56
N ALA A 163 5.46 -5.69 -2.56
CA ALA A 163 6.32 -5.10 -1.54
C ALA A 163 5.76 -3.76 -1.07
N GLY A 164 6.05 -3.37 0.16
CA GLY A 164 5.63 -2.10 0.73
C GLY A 164 6.79 -1.42 1.44
N LEU A 165 6.85 -0.09 1.38
CA LEU A 165 7.87 0.69 2.06
C LEU A 165 7.36 1.05 3.46
N GLY A 166 7.91 0.37 4.48
CA GLY A 166 7.65 0.70 5.88
C GLY A 166 8.50 1.87 6.37
N ALA A 167 8.32 2.27 7.63
CA ALA A 167 9.10 3.37 8.22
C ALA A 167 10.60 3.06 8.36
N LYS A 168 10.99 1.78 8.28
CA LYS A 168 12.35 1.29 8.52
C LYS A 168 12.98 0.58 7.33
N GLY A 169 12.25 0.37 6.24
CA GLY A 169 12.72 -0.48 5.15
C GLY A 169 11.61 -1.05 4.29
N ILE A 170 12.02 -1.77 3.24
CA ILE A 170 11.11 -2.52 2.39
C ILE A 170 10.61 -3.76 3.14
N ILE A 171 9.31 -3.96 3.05
CA ILE A 171 8.57 -5.10 3.59
C ILE A 171 8.11 -5.91 2.39
N LEU A 172 8.55 -7.15 2.28
CA LEU A 172 8.05 -8.08 1.27
C LEU A 172 6.94 -8.92 1.91
N ILE A 173 5.79 -9.08 1.24
CA ILE A 173 4.73 -10.00 1.71
C ILE A 173 4.73 -11.28 0.90
N VAL A 174 4.74 -11.20 -0.43
CA VAL A 174 4.48 -12.37 -1.28
C VAL A 174 5.29 -12.30 -2.58
N SER A 175 5.76 -13.48 -3.00
CA SER A 175 6.21 -13.79 -4.37
C SER A 175 5.54 -15.11 -4.74
N GLN A 176 4.71 -15.15 -5.78
CA GLN A 176 4.03 -16.37 -6.23
C GLN A 176 4.37 -16.71 -7.67
N VAL A 177 4.32 -18.01 -7.96
CA VAL A 177 4.41 -18.57 -9.31
C VAL A 177 3.01 -19.00 -9.74
N GLY A 178 2.50 -18.40 -10.80
CA GLY A 178 1.29 -18.80 -11.51
C GLY A 178 1.54 -19.97 -12.47
N ILE A 179 0.46 -20.65 -12.82
CA ILE A 179 0.46 -21.77 -13.76
C ILE A 179 -0.04 -21.23 -15.12
N LYS A 180 0.66 -21.54 -16.21
CA LYS A 180 0.20 -21.24 -17.58
C LYS A 180 -0.93 -22.18 -18.01
#